data_AF-A0A839NR23-F1
#
_entry.id   AF-A0A839NR23-F1
#
_cell.length_a   1.000
_cell.length_b   1.000
_cell.length_c   1.000
_cell.angle_alpha   90.00
_cell.angle_beta   90.00
_cell.angle_gamma   90.00
#
_symmetry.space_group_name_H-M   'P 1'
#
loop_
_entity.id
_entity.type
_entity.pdbx_description
1 polymer ?
#
loop_
_entity_poly.entity_id
_entity_poly.type
_entity_poly.pdbx_seq_one_letter_code
_entity_poly.pdbx_strand_id
1 'polypeptide(L)'
;MDYIKRVAKSIKKSQNISHTEALNKASISCGFQNWNHFLNLSKNVSKEKTTERSSRDIAEVQLNKEILSVISPQRNLLMAGLNELIKKESFKLDLQKNEDTDEHGHLFVDILGYPSVVLWREIGFQEVEISVWWKYNHSLHPQANLTGNSKENFRTSEPLADRKYYKKFVGAVIVGWLERREGKFLQGKGNEGILKKYVRRGEKTELENAPLVDAIGFEPTGLFYV
;
A
#
# COMPACT_ATOMS: atom_id res chain seq x y z
N MET A 1 -3.06 -20.51 -7.49
CA MET A 1 -3.38 -21.35 -8.68
C MET A 1 -3.30 -20.56 -10.00
N ASP A 2 -3.76 -19.31 -10.02
CA ASP A 2 -3.92 -18.55 -11.28
C ASP A 2 -2.63 -17.99 -11.90
N TYR A 3 -1.53 -17.96 -11.16
CA TYR A 3 -0.23 -17.55 -11.69
C TYR A 3 0.35 -18.56 -12.69
N ILE A 4 0.50 -19.84 -12.28
CA ILE A 4 1.06 -20.90 -13.13
C ILE A 4 0.22 -21.09 -14.41
N LYS A 5 -1.11 -20.99 -14.32
CA LYS A 5 -2.01 -21.06 -15.49
C LYS A 5 -1.79 -19.90 -16.48
N ARG A 6 -1.49 -18.69 -15.99
CA ARG A 6 -1.18 -17.54 -16.85
C ARG A 6 0.19 -17.69 -17.52
N VAL A 7 1.19 -18.15 -16.78
CA VAL A 7 2.52 -18.47 -17.33
C VAL A 7 2.40 -19.55 -18.40
N ALA A 8 1.63 -20.62 -18.14
CA ALA A 8 1.38 -21.68 -19.11
C ALA A 8 0.69 -21.18 -20.40
N LYS A 9 -0.24 -20.22 -20.31
CA LYS A 9 -0.85 -19.60 -21.51
C LYS A 9 0.19 -18.87 -22.37
N SER A 10 1.11 -18.14 -21.74
CA SER A 10 2.21 -17.46 -22.44
C SER A 10 3.17 -18.47 -23.09
N ILE A 11 3.58 -19.50 -22.35
CA ILE A 11 4.48 -20.56 -22.83
C ILE A 11 3.85 -21.30 -24.02
N LYS A 12 2.58 -21.70 -23.91
CA LYS A 12 1.83 -22.38 -24.99
C LYS A 12 1.89 -21.57 -26.29
N LYS A 13 1.63 -20.26 -26.20
CA LYS A 13 1.63 -19.35 -27.37
C LYS A 13 3.04 -19.15 -27.94
N SER A 14 4.05 -19.01 -27.08
CA SER A 14 5.43 -18.73 -27.52
C SER A 14 6.16 -19.95 -28.08
N GLN A 15 5.88 -21.15 -27.57
CA GLN A 15 6.61 -22.37 -27.92
C GLN A 15 5.78 -23.32 -28.79
N ASN A 16 4.54 -22.97 -29.13
CA ASN A 16 3.61 -23.77 -29.91
C ASN A 16 3.47 -25.22 -29.42
N ILE A 17 3.43 -25.41 -28.11
CA ILE A 17 3.31 -26.72 -27.45
C ILE A 17 1.88 -26.98 -26.97
N SER A 18 1.59 -28.22 -26.57
CA SER A 18 0.29 -28.56 -26.00
C SER A 18 0.06 -27.86 -24.64
N HIS A 19 -1.21 -27.76 -24.24
CA HIS A 19 -1.55 -27.10 -22.97
C HIS A 19 -0.97 -27.82 -21.75
N THR A 20 -0.94 -29.15 -21.77
CA THR A 20 -0.40 -29.99 -20.70
C THR A 20 1.11 -29.83 -20.57
N GLU A 21 1.84 -29.78 -21.68
CA GLU A 21 3.28 -29.51 -21.68
C GLU A 21 3.59 -28.10 -21.17
N ALA A 22 2.79 -27.10 -21.58
CA ALA A 22 2.94 -25.74 -21.08
C ALA A 22 2.69 -25.62 -19.57
N LEU A 23 1.74 -26.38 -19.02
CA LEU A 23 1.51 -26.46 -17.57
C LEU A 23 2.69 -27.09 -16.83
N ASN A 24 3.29 -28.15 -17.38
CA ASN A 24 4.48 -28.76 -16.80
C ASN A 24 5.67 -27.80 -16.80
N LYS A 25 5.96 -27.13 -17.94
CA LYS A 25 7.05 -26.14 -18.02
C LYS A 25 6.82 -24.95 -17.07
N ALA A 26 5.59 -24.45 -16.98
CA ALA A 26 5.23 -23.38 -16.06
C ALA A 26 5.36 -23.80 -14.59
N SER A 27 5.11 -25.08 -14.28
CA SER A 27 5.26 -25.62 -12.93
C SER A 27 6.74 -25.73 -12.55
N ILE A 28 7.57 -26.22 -13.47
CA ILE A 28 9.03 -26.31 -13.30
C ILE A 28 9.65 -24.93 -13.11
N SER A 29 9.25 -23.94 -13.92
CA SER A 29 9.73 -22.56 -13.77
C SER A 29 9.34 -21.92 -12.44
N CYS A 30 8.34 -22.47 -11.75
CA CYS A 30 7.90 -22.01 -10.43
C CYS A 30 8.44 -22.89 -9.28
N GLY A 31 9.42 -23.75 -9.54
CA GLY A 31 10.08 -24.59 -8.53
C GLY A 31 9.38 -25.92 -8.21
N PHE A 32 8.40 -26.35 -9.02
CA PHE A 32 7.73 -27.65 -8.84
C PHE A 32 8.28 -28.71 -9.79
N GLN A 33 8.29 -29.98 -9.41
CA GLN A 33 8.78 -31.05 -10.28
C GLN A 33 7.94 -31.20 -11.57
N ASN A 34 6.62 -31.03 -11.47
CA ASN A 34 5.68 -31.04 -12.60
C ASN A 34 4.31 -30.50 -12.15
N TRP A 35 3.35 -30.44 -13.06
CA TRP A 35 2.00 -29.95 -12.77
C TRP A 35 1.27 -30.81 -11.72
N ASN A 36 1.47 -32.13 -11.71
CA ASN A 36 0.85 -33.01 -10.72
C ASN A 36 1.46 -32.83 -9.32
N HIS A 37 2.77 -32.57 -9.22
CA HIS A 37 3.44 -32.22 -7.98
C HIS A 37 2.87 -30.92 -7.39
N PHE A 38 2.68 -29.90 -8.24
CA PHE A 38 1.98 -28.68 -7.84
C PHE A 38 0.54 -28.95 -7.37
N LEU A 39 -0.23 -29.77 -8.11
CA LEU A 39 -1.61 -30.10 -7.74
C LEU A 39 -1.68 -30.86 -6.41
N ASN A 40 -0.80 -31.84 -6.19
CA ASN A 40 -0.77 -32.62 -4.96
C ASN A 40 -0.37 -31.77 -3.76
N LEU A 41 0.62 -30.89 -3.90
CA LEU A 41 0.93 -29.90 -2.86
C LEU A 41 -0.25 -28.96 -2.59
N SER A 42 -0.94 -28.49 -3.63
CA SER A 42 -2.10 -27.62 -3.45
C SER A 42 -3.29 -28.34 -2.77
N LYS A 43 -3.42 -29.65 -2.98
CA LYS A 43 -4.42 -30.52 -2.33
C LYS A 43 -4.05 -30.84 -0.88
N ASN A 44 -2.76 -31.02 -0.60
CA ASN A 44 -2.27 -31.23 0.76
C ASN A 44 -2.39 -29.95 1.61
N VAL A 45 -2.12 -28.77 1.05
CA VAL A 45 -2.38 -27.46 1.69
C VAL A 45 -3.86 -27.25 2.03
N SER A 46 -4.77 -27.92 1.31
CA SER A 46 -6.21 -27.88 1.59
C SER A 46 -6.70 -29.02 2.51
N LYS A 47 -5.92 -30.10 2.67
CA LYS A 47 -6.19 -31.18 3.63
C LYS A 47 -5.54 -30.97 5.00
N GLU A 48 -4.36 -30.35 5.08
CA GLU A 48 -3.67 -30.00 6.33
C GLU A 48 -4.31 -28.80 7.07
N LYS A 49 -5.34 -28.17 6.48
CA LYS A 49 -6.14 -27.14 7.18
C LYS A 49 -7.22 -27.72 8.10
N THR A 50 -7.41 -29.03 8.15
CA THR A 50 -8.56 -29.64 8.85
C THR A 50 -8.18 -30.54 10.02
N THR A 51 -6.91 -30.64 10.40
CA THR A 51 -6.55 -31.45 11.57
C THR A 51 -5.37 -30.83 12.28
N GLU A 52 -5.63 -30.35 13.51
CA GLU A 52 -4.70 -29.79 14.49
C GLU A 52 -4.12 -28.39 14.18
N ARG A 53 -4.97 -27.35 14.27
CA ARG A 53 -4.53 -25.98 14.59
C ARG A 53 -4.93 -25.69 16.02
N SER A 54 -3.98 -25.26 16.84
CA SER A 54 -4.25 -24.97 18.25
C SER A 54 -5.26 -23.82 18.33
N SER A 55 -6.05 -23.80 19.40
CA SER A 55 -7.02 -22.73 19.68
C SER A 55 -6.39 -21.33 19.71
N ARG A 56 -5.07 -21.20 19.89
CA ARG A 56 -4.32 -19.95 19.75
C ARG A 56 -4.18 -19.51 18.29
N ASP A 57 -3.87 -20.44 17.39
CA ASP A 57 -3.69 -20.14 15.96
C ASP A 57 -5.03 -19.75 15.30
N ILE A 58 -6.14 -20.31 15.77
CA ILE A 58 -7.49 -19.94 15.31
C ILE A 58 -7.84 -18.52 15.78
N ALA A 59 -7.55 -18.19 17.04
CA ALA A 59 -7.79 -16.86 17.58
C ALA A 59 -6.94 -15.79 16.87
N GLU A 60 -5.67 -16.08 16.58
CA GLU A 60 -4.78 -15.16 15.87
C GLU A 60 -5.18 -14.97 14.39
N VAL A 61 -5.60 -16.05 13.70
CA VAL A 61 -6.12 -15.95 12.33
C VAL A 61 -7.46 -15.19 12.29
N GLN A 62 -8.34 -15.38 13.28
CA GLN A 62 -9.61 -14.67 13.38
C GLN A 62 -9.37 -13.18 13.69
N LEU A 63 -8.49 -12.87 14.64
CA LEU A 63 -8.08 -11.52 15.00
C LEU A 63 -7.44 -10.79 13.83
N ASN A 64 -6.51 -11.44 13.12
CA ASN A 64 -5.91 -10.87 11.91
C ASN A 64 -6.95 -10.65 10.81
N LYS A 65 -7.95 -11.52 10.67
CA LYS A 65 -9.04 -11.34 9.69
C LYS A 65 -10.00 -10.20 10.08
N GLU A 66 -10.24 -9.99 11.37
CA GLU A 66 -11.00 -8.85 11.90
C GLU A 66 -10.22 -7.54 11.78
N ILE A 67 -8.93 -7.52 12.09
CA ILE A 67 -8.05 -6.35 11.90
C ILE A 67 -7.93 -5.99 10.42
N LEU A 68 -7.75 -6.99 9.53
CA LEU A 68 -7.77 -6.81 8.07
C LEU A 68 -9.14 -6.38 7.53
N SER A 69 -10.23 -6.65 8.25
CA SER A 69 -11.57 -6.14 7.89
C SER A 69 -11.75 -4.66 8.24
N VAL A 70 -10.94 -4.13 9.16
CA VAL A 70 -11.00 -2.74 9.64
C VAL A 70 -10.00 -1.84 8.90
N ILE A 71 -8.80 -2.35 8.61
CA ILE A 71 -7.74 -1.57 7.97
C ILE A 71 -7.71 -1.89 6.47
N SER A 72 -8.12 -0.92 5.65
CA SER A 72 -8.01 -1.05 4.20
C SER A 72 -6.55 -1.02 3.74
N PRO A 73 -6.20 -1.60 2.57
CA PRO A 73 -4.84 -1.53 2.03
C PRO A 73 -4.33 -0.10 1.85
N GLN A 74 -5.23 0.85 1.57
CA GLN A 74 -4.89 2.26 1.44
C GLN A 74 -4.60 2.90 2.79
N ARG A 75 -5.35 2.54 3.83
CA ARG A 75 -5.09 2.99 5.19
C ARG A 75 -3.80 2.41 5.74
N ASN A 76 -3.52 1.14 5.48
CA ASN A 76 -2.22 0.53 5.80
C ASN A 76 -1.06 1.32 5.15
N LEU A 77 -1.24 1.76 3.91
CA LEU A 77 -0.24 2.58 3.23
C LEU A 77 -0.07 3.98 3.87
N LEU A 78 -1.16 4.62 4.30
CA LEU A 78 -1.10 5.87 5.07
C LEU A 78 -0.40 5.67 6.41
N MET A 79 -0.70 4.58 7.11
CA MET A 79 -0.04 4.23 8.39
C MET A 79 1.46 4.06 8.20
N ALA A 80 1.87 3.32 7.17
CA ALA A 80 3.28 3.13 6.86
C ALA A 80 3.98 4.46 6.56
N GLY A 81 3.34 5.34 5.77
CA GLY A 81 3.87 6.68 5.50
C GLY A 81 3.97 7.56 6.75
N LEU A 82 2.94 7.55 7.60
CA LEU A 82 2.91 8.31 8.84
C LEU A 82 3.94 7.82 9.86
N ASN A 83 4.17 6.50 9.96
CA ASN A 83 5.24 5.95 10.77
C ASN A 83 6.62 6.48 10.37
N GLU A 84 6.90 6.57 9.06
CA GLU A 84 8.16 7.16 8.58
C GLU A 84 8.26 8.66 8.85
N LEU A 85 7.13 9.35 8.81
CA LEU A 85 7.05 10.78 9.09
C LEU A 85 7.31 11.08 10.57
N ILE A 86 6.71 10.32 11.49
CA ILE A 86 6.88 10.48 12.96
C ILE A 86 8.34 10.31 13.40
N LYS A 87 9.14 9.54 12.64
CA LYS A 87 10.58 9.39 12.90
C LYS A 87 11.38 10.65 12.56
N LYS A 88 10.80 11.66 11.91
CA LYS A 88 11.48 12.89 11.51
C LYS A 88 11.26 13.98 12.53
N GLU A 89 12.34 14.67 12.87
CA GLU A 89 12.31 15.84 13.78
C GLU A 89 11.46 16.99 13.23
N SER A 90 11.25 17.05 11.91
CA SER A 90 10.45 18.07 11.23
C SER A 90 8.94 17.86 11.32
N PHE A 91 8.48 16.79 11.99
CA PHE A 91 7.07 16.50 12.17
C PHE A 91 6.76 16.23 13.63
N LYS A 92 5.86 17.02 14.20
CA LYS A 92 5.41 16.85 15.59
C LYS A 92 4.08 16.13 15.64
N LEU A 93 4.09 14.92 16.18
CA LEU A 93 2.85 14.21 16.50
C LEU A 93 2.18 14.76 17.77
N ASP A 94 3.01 15.11 18.75
CA ASP A 94 2.60 15.72 20.00
C ASP A 94 2.62 17.25 19.87
N LEU A 95 1.45 17.86 19.93
CA LEU A 95 1.29 19.31 20.01
C LEU A 95 0.56 19.68 21.30
N GLN A 96 0.88 20.84 21.87
CA GLN A 96 0.08 21.38 22.96
C GLN A 96 -1.29 21.81 22.44
N LYS A 97 -2.31 21.78 23.30
CA LYS A 97 -3.65 22.25 22.93
C LYS A 97 -3.58 23.73 22.53
N ASN A 98 -3.98 24.04 21.28
CA ASN A 98 -3.89 25.36 20.64
C ASN A 98 -2.46 25.80 20.23
N GLU A 99 -1.50 24.87 20.15
CA GLU A 99 -0.26 25.13 19.41
C GLU A 99 -0.61 25.17 17.92
N ASP A 100 -0.39 26.33 17.30
CA ASP A 100 -0.49 26.52 15.86
C ASP A 100 0.83 26.10 15.21
N THR A 101 0.75 25.37 14.10
CA THR A 101 1.91 25.05 13.27
C THR A 101 1.60 25.30 11.81
N ASP A 102 2.60 25.70 11.04
CA ASP A 102 2.54 25.76 9.57
C ASP A 102 3.30 24.58 8.93
N GLU A 103 3.39 23.47 9.67
CA GLU A 103 4.20 22.32 9.31
C GLU A 103 3.77 21.74 7.96
N HIS A 104 4.69 21.76 7.00
CA HIS A 104 4.50 21.13 5.72
C HIS A 104 5.84 20.62 5.20
N GLY A 105 5.78 19.62 4.32
CA GLY A 105 6.98 19.08 3.71
C GLY A 105 6.73 17.83 2.90
N HIS A 106 7.84 17.28 2.44
CA HIS A 106 7.88 15.99 1.79
C HIS A 106 9.16 15.25 2.16
N LEU A 107 9.13 13.93 2.07
CA LEU A 107 10.29 13.07 2.26
C LEU A 107 10.26 11.94 1.24
N PHE A 108 11.44 11.59 0.74
CA PHE A 108 11.65 10.37 -0.03
C PHE A 108 12.02 9.24 0.92
N VAL A 109 11.30 8.13 0.85
CA VAL A 109 11.53 6.96 1.71
C VAL A 109 11.01 5.70 1.04
N ASP A 110 11.54 4.56 1.45
CA ASP A 110 10.98 3.28 1.05
C ASP A 110 9.79 2.91 1.95
N ILE A 111 8.63 2.71 1.34
CA ILE A 111 7.41 2.24 2.00
C ILE A 111 7.06 0.86 1.46
N LEU A 112 6.94 -0.13 2.36
CA LEU A 112 6.61 -1.51 1.99
C LEU A 112 7.56 -2.08 0.92
N GLY A 113 8.85 -1.71 1.00
CA GLY A 113 9.90 -2.16 0.10
C GLY A 113 10.03 -1.39 -1.21
N TYR A 114 9.36 -0.25 -1.37
CA TYR A 114 9.38 0.51 -2.63
C TYR A 114 9.66 2.00 -2.44
N PRO A 115 10.43 2.62 -3.37
CA PRO A 115 10.63 4.06 -3.41
C PRO A 115 9.31 4.80 -3.41
N SER A 116 9.17 5.73 -2.47
CA SER A 116 7.92 6.45 -2.23
C SER A 116 8.20 7.89 -1.82
N VAL A 117 7.17 8.72 -1.90
CA VAL A 117 7.17 10.07 -1.34
C VAL A 117 6.05 10.16 -0.31
N VAL A 118 6.36 10.67 0.87
CA VAL A 118 5.36 11.04 1.87
C VAL A 118 5.34 12.56 1.95
N LEU A 119 4.16 13.16 1.87
CA LEU A 119 3.95 14.59 1.99
C LEU A 119 3.01 14.85 3.15
N TRP A 120 3.23 15.97 3.84
CA TRP A 120 2.35 16.41 4.91
C TRP A 120 2.13 17.91 4.82
N ARG A 121 0.98 18.34 5.31
CA ARG A 121 0.62 19.75 5.44
C ARG A 121 -0.40 19.92 6.55
N GLU A 122 -0.11 20.79 7.51
CA GLU A 122 -1.10 21.28 8.48
C GLU A 122 -2.19 22.06 7.74
N ILE A 123 -3.45 21.78 8.06
CA ILE A 123 -4.63 22.32 7.36
C ILE A 123 -5.59 23.08 8.29
N GLY A 124 -5.11 23.47 9.47
CA GLY A 124 -5.85 24.10 10.55
C GLY A 124 -6.27 23.10 11.62
N PHE A 125 -6.53 23.63 12.82
CA PHE A 125 -7.05 22.87 13.97
C PHE A 125 -6.18 21.67 14.39
N GLN A 126 -4.88 21.72 14.09
CA GLN A 126 -3.91 20.63 14.30
C GLN A 126 -4.17 19.38 13.44
N GLU A 127 -5.06 19.47 12.47
CA GLU A 127 -5.24 18.42 11.47
C GLU A 127 -4.11 18.50 10.44
N VAL A 128 -3.70 17.32 9.95
CA VAL A 128 -2.66 17.21 8.94
C VAL A 128 -3.15 16.39 7.76
N GLU A 129 -3.08 16.96 6.56
CA GLU A 129 -3.20 16.22 5.31
C GLU A 129 -1.93 15.42 5.07
N ILE A 130 -2.04 14.09 5.06
CA ILE A 130 -0.96 13.16 4.73
C ILE A 130 -1.21 12.58 3.34
N SER A 131 -0.19 12.61 2.49
CA SER A 131 -0.21 11.97 1.18
C SER A 131 0.95 11.00 1.02
N VAL A 132 0.66 9.80 0.50
CA VAL A 132 1.67 8.78 0.19
C VAL A 132 1.62 8.44 -1.28
N TRP A 133 2.73 8.70 -1.98
CA TRP A 133 2.97 8.35 -3.37
C TRP A 133 3.83 7.09 -3.42
N TRP A 134 3.19 5.93 -3.51
CA TRP A 134 3.84 4.62 -3.43
C TRP A 134 4.35 4.15 -4.80
N LYS A 135 5.52 3.50 -4.82
CA LYS A 135 6.25 3.13 -6.04
C LYS A 135 6.47 4.34 -6.96
N TYR A 136 6.86 5.46 -6.36
CA TYR A 136 7.14 6.69 -7.07
C TYR A 136 8.52 6.63 -7.75
N ASN A 137 8.57 6.96 -9.03
CA ASN A 137 9.80 7.09 -9.78
C ASN A 137 9.90 8.50 -10.36
N HIS A 138 10.70 9.34 -9.70
CA HIS A 138 10.90 10.74 -10.11
C HIS A 138 11.41 10.86 -11.55
N SER A 139 12.31 9.98 -12.00
CA SER A 139 12.87 10.05 -13.36
C SER A 139 11.83 9.87 -14.48
N LEU A 140 10.70 9.22 -14.16
CA LEU A 140 9.57 9.01 -15.08
C LEU A 140 8.48 10.08 -14.92
N HIS A 141 8.61 10.97 -13.95
CA HIS A 141 7.68 12.07 -13.73
C HIS A 141 7.73 13.03 -14.94
N PRO A 142 6.59 13.39 -15.55
CA PRO A 142 6.60 14.24 -16.75
C PRO A 142 7.20 15.63 -16.51
N GLN A 143 7.28 16.05 -15.25
CA GLN A 143 7.83 17.33 -14.83
C GLN A 143 9.16 17.23 -14.09
N ALA A 144 9.83 16.08 -14.10
CA ALA A 144 11.08 15.86 -13.36
C ALA A 144 12.20 16.84 -13.75
N ASN A 145 12.36 17.02 -15.06
CA ASN A 145 13.44 17.81 -15.66
C ASN A 145 13.01 19.21 -16.10
N LEU A 146 11.79 19.63 -15.74
CA LEU A 146 11.32 20.98 -16.01
C LEU A 146 11.93 21.96 -15.00
N THR A 147 11.83 23.26 -15.29
CA THR A 147 12.34 24.34 -14.45
C THR A 147 11.21 25.27 -14.01
N GLY A 148 11.48 26.08 -12.98
CA GLY A 148 10.50 27.03 -12.44
C GLY A 148 9.23 26.35 -11.90
N ASN A 149 8.08 27.02 -12.07
CA ASN A 149 6.79 26.57 -11.56
C ASN A 149 6.26 25.30 -12.25
N SER A 150 6.86 24.90 -13.38
CA SER A 150 6.51 23.67 -14.09
C SER A 150 7.25 22.45 -13.58
N LYS A 151 8.19 22.60 -12.65
CA LYS A 151 8.88 21.47 -12.00
C LYS A 151 8.03 20.96 -10.83
N GLU A 152 8.00 19.64 -10.66
CA GLU A 152 7.44 19.04 -9.44
C GLU A 152 8.10 19.65 -8.19
N ASN A 153 7.27 20.13 -7.28
CA ASN A 153 7.67 20.89 -6.11
C ASN A 153 7.11 20.31 -4.80
N PHE A 154 6.32 19.24 -4.87
CA PHE A 154 5.79 18.49 -3.74
C PHE A 154 5.01 19.38 -2.75
N ARG A 155 4.32 20.41 -3.25
CA ARG A 155 3.47 21.30 -2.43
C ARG A 155 2.01 20.88 -2.36
N THR A 156 1.61 19.95 -3.23
CA THR A 156 0.23 19.46 -3.31
C THR A 156 0.16 18.00 -2.93
N SER A 157 -0.97 17.55 -2.38
CA SER A 157 -1.18 16.15 -2.01
C SER A 157 -1.20 15.16 -3.19
N GLU A 158 -1.20 15.65 -4.43
CA GLU A 158 -1.11 14.85 -5.64
C GLU A 158 0.08 15.30 -6.51
N PRO A 159 0.68 14.39 -7.29
CA PRO A 159 1.72 14.74 -8.25
C PRO A 159 1.26 15.81 -9.23
N LEU A 160 2.16 16.74 -9.55
CA LEU A 160 1.98 17.79 -10.54
C LEU A 160 2.03 17.19 -11.96
N ALA A 161 1.01 16.40 -12.27
CA ALA A 161 0.84 15.74 -13.55
C ALA A 161 -0.65 15.41 -13.77
N ASP A 162 -1.07 15.35 -15.02
CA ASP A 162 -2.40 14.80 -15.36
C ASP A 162 -2.47 13.32 -14.92
N ARG A 163 -3.55 12.94 -14.24
CA ARG A 163 -3.80 11.59 -13.72
C ARG A 163 -3.66 10.50 -14.79
N LYS A 164 -3.88 10.80 -16.06
CA LYS A 164 -3.66 9.84 -17.17
C LYS A 164 -2.20 9.37 -17.29
N TYR A 165 -1.26 10.17 -16.81
CA TYR A 165 0.18 9.86 -16.83
C TYR A 165 0.67 9.15 -15.57
N TYR A 166 -0.12 9.11 -14.48
CA TYR A 166 0.31 8.51 -13.21
C TYR A 166 0.81 7.09 -13.36
N LYS A 167 0.16 6.30 -14.23
CA LYS A 167 0.54 4.90 -14.50
C LYS A 167 2.02 4.71 -14.91
N LYS A 168 2.65 5.77 -15.44
CA LYS A 168 4.05 5.77 -15.89
C LYS A 168 5.04 5.90 -14.74
N PHE A 169 4.68 6.56 -13.64
CA PHE A 169 5.65 6.98 -12.62
C PHE A 169 5.22 6.75 -11.17
N VAL A 170 3.96 6.41 -10.89
CA VAL A 170 3.50 6.15 -9.53
C VAL A 170 2.55 4.94 -9.49
N GLY A 171 2.72 4.09 -8.48
CA GLY A 171 1.90 2.91 -8.25
C GLY A 171 0.60 3.22 -7.53
N ALA A 172 0.64 4.06 -6.49
CA ALA A 172 -0.54 4.56 -5.80
C ALA A 172 -0.34 5.98 -5.26
N VAL A 173 -1.43 6.75 -5.18
CA VAL A 173 -1.47 8.05 -4.50
C VAL A 173 -2.65 8.00 -3.54
N ILE A 174 -2.38 7.98 -2.25
CA ILE A 174 -3.39 7.90 -1.19
C ILE A 174 -3.26 9.13 -0.30
N VAL A 175 -4.38 9.79 -0.04
CA VAL A 175 -4.44 10.98 0.82
C VAL A 175 -5.46 10.77 1.94
N GLY A 176 -5.12 11.17 3.15
CA GLY A 176 -6.01 11.14 4.32
C GLY A 176 -5.65 12.23 5.33
N TRP A 177 -6.47 12.33 6.38
CA TRP A 177 -6.26 13.27 7.48
C TRP A 177 -5.81 12.56 8.76
N LEU A 178 -4.86 13.19 9.44
CA LEU A 178 -4.46 12.89 10.81
C LEU A 178 -5.05 13.97 11.71
N GLU A 179 -5.82 13.54 12.71
CA GLU A 179 -6.19 14.36 13.87
C GLU A 179 -5.03 14.32 14.89
N ARG A 180 -4.75 15.45 15.54
CA ARG A 180 -3.74 15.55 16.63
C ARG A 180 -4.31 16.16 17.92
N ARG A 181 -5.36 16.99 17.83
CA ARG A 181 -5.92 17.77 18.95
C ARG A 181 -6.80 16.93 19.85
N GLU A 182 -7.81 16.26 19.29
CA GLU A 182 -8.80 15.49 20.06
C GLU A 182 -8.35 14.03 20.29
N GLY A 183 -7.32 13.61 19.55
CA GLY A 183 -6.70 12.30 19.64
C GLY A 183 -5.80 12.08 18.45
N LYS A 184 -4.72 11.31 18.61
CA LYS A 184 -3.78 11.05 17.52
C LYS A 184 -4.32 9.91 16.69
N PHE A 185 -5.01 10.19 15.60
CA PHE A 185 -5.59 9.13 14.77
C PHE A 185 -5.77 9.52 13.31
N LEU A 186 -5.67 8.53 12.42
CA LEU A 186 -6.09 8.71 11.04
C LEU A 186 -7.62 8.74 10.99
N GLN A 187 -8.20 9.85 10.53
CA GLN A 187 -9.64 10.05 10.55
C GLN A 187 -10.39 9.02 9.68
N GLY A 188 -11.55 8.58 10.15
CA GLY A 188 -12.41 7.59 9.49
C GLY A 188 -11.99 6.13 9.67
N LYS A 189 -12.79 5.22 9.11
CA LYS A 189 -12.56 3.76 9.15
C LYS A 189 -12.56 3.12 7.76
N GLY A 190 -11.72 2.11 7.54
CA GLY A 190 -11.64 1.42 6.24
C GLY A 190 -11.24 2.37 5.12
N ASN A 191 -12.16 2.67 4.19
CA ASN A 191 -11.96 3.66 3.12
C ASN A 191 -12.56 5.05 3.43
N GLU A 192 -13.33 5.20 4.50
CA GLU A 192 -13.79 6.52 4.98
C GLU A 192 -12.57 7.35 5.40
N GLY A 193 -12.64 8.67 5.23
CA GLY A 193 -11.52 9.59 5.49
C GLY A 193 -10.38 9.53 4.47
N ILE A 194 -10.47 8.66 3.45
CA ILE A 194 -9.55 8.67 2.31
C ILE A 194 -10.06 9.68 1.28
N LEU A 195 -9.42 10.85 1.25
CA LEU A 195 -9.85 12.00 0.45
C LEU A 195 -9.58 11.82 -1.04
N LYS A 196 -8.42 11.26 -1.35
CA LYS A 196 -7.98 11.03 -2.73
C LYS A 196 -7.32 9.68 -2.85
N LYS A 197 -7.64 9.01 -3.96
CA LYS A 197 -7.20 7.65 -4.24
C LYS A 197 -6.88 7.48 -5.71
N TYR A 198 -5.65 7.05 -5.97
CA TYR A 198 -5.22 6.45 -7.22
C TYR A 198 -4.48 5.16 -6.90
N VAL A 199 -4.79 4.09 -7.64
CA VAL A 199 -4.02 2.85 -7.61
C VAL A 199 -3.91 2.36 -9.05
N ARG A 200 -2.67 2.19 -9.53
CA ARG A 200 -2.39 1.63 -10.85
C ARG A 200 -2.92 0.20 -10.89
N ARG A 201 -3.60 -0.17 -11.98
CA ARG A 201 -4.33 -1.44 -12.11
C ARG A 201 -3.49 -2.68 -11.77
N GLY A 202 -2.20 -2.70 -12.13
CA GLY A 202 -1.28 -3.80 -11.83
C GLY A 202 -0.86 -3.89 -10.36
N GLU A 203 -0.98 -2.79 -9.61
CA GLU A 203 -0.50 -2.68 -8.22
C GLU A 203 -1.58 -3.00 -7.20
N LYS A 204 -2.86 -3.06 -7.61
CA LYS A 204 -3.98 -3.26 -6.69
C LYS A 204 -3.80 -4.53 -5.85
N THR A 205 -3.57 -5.66 -6.51
CA THR A 205 -3.37 -6.95 -5.85
C THR A 205 -2.13 -6.95 -4.97
N GLU A 206 -1.08 -6.21 -5.36
CA GLU A 206 0.13 -6.15 -4.56
C GLU A 206 -0.08 -5.32 -3.29
N LEU A 207 -0.74 -4.18 -3.40
CA LEU A 207 -1.11 -3.35 -2.26
C LEU A 207 -2.04 -4.12 -1.30
N GLU A 208 -3.00 -4.89 -1.83
CA GLU A 208 -3.90 -5.76 -1.05
C GLU A 208 -3.17 -6.88 -0.30
N ASN A 209 -2.03 -7.34 -0.82
CA ASN A 209 -1.21 -8.39 -0.20
C ASN A 209 0.00 -7.84 0.56
N ALA A 210 0.15 -6.52 0.64
CA ALA A 210 1.25 -5.92 1.37
C ALA A 210 1.14 -6.24 2.86
N PRO A 211 2.27 -6.40 3.58
CA PRO A 211 2.24 -6.68 5.00
C PRO A 211 1.53 -5.55 5.76
N LEU A 212 0.73 -5.94 6.75
CA LEU A 212 0.12 -4.97 7.67
C LEU A 212 1.23 -4.32 8.50
N VAL A 213 1.13 -3.01 8.69
CA VAL A 213 2.05 -2.23 9.50
C VAL A 213 1.35 -1.82 10.78
N ASP A 214 2.04 -1.90 11.91
CA ASP A 214 1.53 -1.41 13.19
C ASP A 214 1.59 0.13 13.24
N ALA A 215 0.58 0.78 13.83
CA ALA A 215 0.63 2.22 14.06
C ALA A 215 1.58 2.55 15.21
N ILE A 216 2.44 3.57 15.04
CA ILE A 216 3.42 3.97 16.05
C ILE A 216 3.00 5.32 16.63
N GLY A 217 2.40 5.31 17.82
CA GLY A 217 2.04 6.53 18.57
C GLY A 217 0.73 7.20 18.15
N PHE A 218 -0.04 6.58 17.25
CA PHE A 218 -1.37 7.02 16.82
C PHE A 218 -2.30 5.82 16.62
N GLU A 219 -3.60 6.07 16.57
CA GLU A 219 -4.60 5.05 16.25
C GLU A 219 -4.86 4.96 14.73
N PRO A 220 -4.98 3.76 14.16
CA PRO A 220 -5.15 3.57 12.72
C PRO A 220 -6.49 4.11 12.20
N THR A 221 -7.46 4.34 13.08
CA THR A 221 -8.81 4.85 12.76
C THR A 221 -9.31 5.75 13.88
N GLY A 222 -10.17 6.71 13.56
CA GLY A 222 -10.88 7.51 14.56
C GLY A 222 -12.07 8.23 13.96
N LEU A 223 -12.59 9.23 14.69
CA LEU A 223 -13.71 10.04 14.21
C LEU A 223 -13.35 10.72 12.89
N PHE A 224 -14.35 10.89 12.04
CA PHE A 224 -14.22 11.66 10.81
C PHE A 224 -15.07 12.91 10.95
N TYR A 225 -14.41 14.07 10.94
CA TYR A 225 -15.09 15.36 11.02
C TYR A 225 -15.33 15.84 9.57
N VAL A 226 -16.57 16.19 9.25
CA VAL A 226 -17.01 16.62 7.90
C VAL A 226 -17.47 18.07 7.95
#